data_AF-A0AAJ2GJ04-F1
#
_entry.id   AF-A0AAJ2GJ04-F1
#
_cell.length_a   1.000
_cell.length_b   1.000
_cell.length_c   1.000
_cell.angle_alpha   90.00
_cell.angle_beta   90.00
_cell.angle_gamma   90.00
#
_symmetry.space_group_name_H-M   'P 1'
#
loop_
_entity.id
_entity.type
_entity.pdbx_description
1 polymer ?
#
loop_
_entity_poly.entity_id
_entity_poly.type
_entity_poly.pdbx_seq_one_letter_code
_entity_poly.pdbx_strand_id
1 'polypeptide(L)'
;MTVYNIQNQWGGSSAPWHDGGVLNIGNRADQLPTALHIQSGDGGLSFTGTMTYQGEGPIGLRATRVTENCYQAENQWGGNDAPWHDAGLFLLGARDGQNAVAFDLTSKDGQTVTGTMTYAGEGPIGVKGTKSPGLAFNATNQWGGSGAPWHQGGQWVIGCRPDQPVVGLEVSSHDNGKTLTGTMTYKGEGPIGFRGTRTMANTYSVVNQWGGNDAPWHPGGEWVLGCRGKQGVVAISAKGDGANLNGTMMYAGEGPIGLALVPSVAKVHATA
;
A
#
# COMPACT_ATOMS: atom_id res chain seq x y z
N MET A 1 5.63 8.34 -5.16
CA MET A 1 5.66 7.07 -4.41
C MET A 1 5.81 5.92 -5.37
N THR A 2 6.38 4.81 -4.91
CA THR A 2 6.57 3.65 -5.77
C THR A 2 5.96 2.41 -5.15
N VAL A 3 4.84 2.00 -5.71
CA VAL A 3 4.13 0.77 -5.34
C VAL A 3 4.79 -0.41 -6.06
N TYR A 4 5.07 -1.49 -5.34
CA TYR A 4 5.59 -2.74 -5.89
C TYR A 4 4.66 -3.89 -5.52
N ASN A 5 4.30 -4.70 -6.51
CA ASN A 5 3.77 -6.03 -6.23
C ASN A 5 4.96 -6.96 -6.07
N ILE A 6 5.09 -7.58 -4.90
CA ILE A 6 6.24 -8.41 -4.55
C ILE A 6 5.87 -9.89 -4.50
N GLN A 7 6.89 -10.72 -4.70
CA GLN A 7 6.84 -12.15 -4.45
C GLN A 7 7.96 -12.53 -3.49
N ASN A 8 7.71 -13.56 -2.68
CA ASN A 8 8.69 -14.11 -1.77
C ASN A 8 9.10 -15.54 -2.13
N GLN A 9 10.34 -15.91 -1.80
CA GLN A 9 10.89 -17.25 -1.99
C GLN A 9 11.56 -17.73 -0.70
N TRP A 10 11.22 -18.94 -0.25
CA TRP A 10 11.83 -19.61 0.90
C TRP A 10 12.10 -21.09 0.59
N GLY A 11 13.03 -21.72 1.30
CA GLY A 11 13.40 -23.13 1.06
C GLY A 11 14.48 -23.36 0.00
N GLY A 12 15.26 -22.31 -0.33
CA GLY A 12 16.36 -22.37 -1.29
C GLY A 12 16.04 -21.72 -2.63
N SER A 13 17.06 -21.51 -3.46
CA SER A 13 16.96 -20.75 -4.72
C SER A 13 16.11 -21.41 -5.80
N SER A 14 15.86 -22.71 -5.71
CA SER A 14 15.01 -23.48 -6.63
C SER A 14 13.55 -23.57 -6.20
N ALA A 15 13.19 -23.03 -5.03
CA ALA A 15 11.83 -23.06 -4.53
C ALA A 15 10.89 -22.16 -5.36
N PRO A 16 9.58 -22.46 -5.41
CA PRO A 16 8.62 -21.58 -6.07
C PRO A 16 8.57 -20.20 -5.40
N TRP A 17 8.15 -19.22 -6.19
CA TRP A 17 7.83 -17.88 -5.71
C TRP A 17 6.35 -17.82 -5.34
N HIS A 18 6.05 -17.14 -4.25
CA HIS A 18 4.70 -16.97 -3.72
C HIS A 18 4.32 -15.50 -3.70
N ASP A 19 3.04 -15.18 -3.71
CA ASP A 19 2.56 -13.82 -3.47
C ASP A 19 3.17 -13.28 -2.16
N GLY A 20 3.73 -12.08 -2.21
CA GLY A 20 4.29 -11.36 -1.06
C GLY A 20 3.49 -10.10 -0.72
N GLY A 21 2.41 -9.83 -1.45
CA GLY A 21 1.58 -8.64 -1.30
C GLY A 21 2.20 -7.40 -1.94
N VAL A 22 1.81 -6.24 -1.39
CA VAL A 22 2.15 -4.92 -1.94
C VAL A 22 3.06 -4.16 -0.98
N LEU A 23 4.16 -3.63 -1.50
CA LEU A 23 4.98 -2.62 -0.83
C LEU A 23 4.73 -1.25 -1.44
N ASN A 24 4.93 -0.20 -0.65
CA ASN A 24 5.07 1.15 -1.16
C ASN A 24 6.26 1.82 -0.50
N ILE A 25 7.22 2.23 -1.33
CA ILE A 25 8.51 2.77 -0.89
C ILE A 25 8.71 4.15 -1.54
N GLY A 26 9.03 5.12 -0.69
CA GLY A 26 9.34 6.50 -1.08
C GLY A 26 8.12 7.39 -1.32
N ASN A 27 8.33 8.72 -1.24
CA ASN A 27 7.29 9.74 -1.41
C ASN A 27 7.35 10.53 -2.72
N ARG A 28 8.45 10.42 -3.49
CA ARG A 28 8.71 11.22 -4.70
C ARG A 28 8.02 10.66 -5.94
N ALA A 29 7.46 11.51 -6.78
CA ALA A 29 6.71 11.10 -7.99
C ALA A 29 7.64 10.63 -9.11
N ASP A 30 8.66 11.43 -9.41
CA ASP A 30 9.50 11.27 -10.61
C ASP A 30 10.91 10.74 -10.29
N GLN A 31 11.13 10.28 -9.06
CA GLN A 31 12.41 9.77 -8.62
C GLN A 31 12.19 8.50 -7.80
N LEU A 32 12.55 7.36 -8.39
CA LEU A 32 12.23 6.06 -7.85
C LEU A 32 13.28 5.61 -6.83
N PRO A 33 12.89 4.83 -5.80
CA PRO A 33 13.85 4.24 -4.88
C PRO A 33 14.66 3.16 -5.59
N THR A 34 15.98 3.19 -5.40
CA THR A 34 16.94 2.21 -5.93
C THR A 34 17.51 1.30 -4.86
N ALA A 35 17.36 1.66 -3.58
CA ALA A 35 17.75 0.80 -2.46
C ALA A 35 16.91 1.06 -1.21
N LEU A 36 16.69 0.00 -0.42
CA LEU A 36 16.08 0.04 0.91
C LEU A 36 16.83 -0.95 1.81
N HIS A 37 17.58 -0.44 2.79
CA HIS A 37 18.36 -1.23 3.73
C HIS A 37 17.99 -0.81 5.15
N ILE A 38 17.01 -1.48 5.74
CA ILE A 38 16.47 -1.15 7.06
C ILE A 38 16.28 -2.39 7.93
N GLN A 39 16.41 -2.21 9.23
CA GLN A 39 16.22 -3.25 10.23
C GLN A 39 15.43 -2.72 11.42
N SER A 40 14.77 -3.62 12.13
CA SER A 40 14.02 -3.32 13.34
C SER A 40 14.63 -4.06 14.53
N GLY A 41 14.83 -3.32 15.63
CA GLY A 41 15.23 -3.89 16.93
C GLY A 41 14.06 -4.15 17.88
N ASP A 42 12.83 -3.81 17.50
CA ASP A 42 11.65 -3.80 18.36
C ASP A 42 10.48 -4.64 17.81
N GLY A 43 10.81 -5.65 17.00
CA GLY A 43 9.82 -6.58 16.44
C GLY A 43 9.00 -5.98 15.30
N GLY A 44 9.54 -4.98 14.60
CA GLY A 44 8.94 -4.33 13.44
C GLY A 44 8.00 -3.18 13.80
N LEU A 45 8.08 -2.63 15.01
CA LEU A 45 7.32 -1.44 15.40
C LEU A 45 7.99 -0.16 14.89
N SER A 46 9.32 -0.17 14.79
CA SER A 46 10.10 0.84 14.12
C SER A 46 11.23 0.24 13.29
N PHE A 47 11.69 1.01 12.31
CA PHE A 47 12.83 0.70 11.47
C PHE A 47 13.84 1.83 11.50
N THR A 48 15.11 1.46 11.40
CA THR A 48 16.22 2.39 11.10
C THR A 48 17.11 1.82 10.01
N GLY A 49 17.78 2.69 9.28
CA GLY A 49 18.74 2.30 8.25
C GLY A 49 18.86 3.37 7.18
N THR A 50 18.91 2.95 5.92
CA THR A 50 19.08 3.84 4.78
C THR A 50 18.15 3.49 3.62
N MET A 51 17.91 4.48 2.76
CA MET A 51 17.33 4.26 1.44
C MET A 51 18.08 5.12 0.42
N THR A 52 17.94 4.78 -0.86
CA THR A 52 18.54 5.56 -1.96
C THR A 52 17.48 5.85 -3.01
N TYR A 53 17.44 7.08 -3.51
CA TYR A 53 16.67 7.47 -4.68
C TYR A 53 17.55 7.50 -5.93
N GLN A 54 16.95 7.31 -7.10
CA GLN A 54 17.66 7.35 -8.37
C GLN A 54 18.46 8.64 -8.54
N GLY A 55 19.75 8.51 -8.87
CA GLY A 55 20.67 9.64 -9.06
C GLY A 55 21.24 10.24 -7.77
N GLU A 56 20.95 9.67 -6.59
CA GLU A 56 21.44 10.15 -5.29
C GLU A 56 22.34 9.13 -4.59
N GLY A 57 23.05 9.59 -3.55
CA GLY A 57 23.66 8.71 -2.54
C GLY A 57 22.64 8.26 -1.48
N PRO A 58 23.03 7.33 -0.59
CA PRO A 58 22.15 6.86 0.48
C PRO A 58 21.82 7.99 1.45
N ILE A 59 20.57 8.03 1.89
CA ILE A 59 20.05 8.91 2.93
C ILE A 59 19.56 8.08 4.12
N GLY A 60 19.60 8.66 5.31
CA GLY A 60 19.04 8.04 6.50
C GLY A 60 17.54 7.81 6.34
N LEU A 61 17.05 6.70 6.87
CA LEU A 61 15.64 6.37 6.94
C LEU A 61 15.31 5.87 8.34
N ARG A 62 14.27 6.44 8.94
CA ARG A 62 13.57 5.86 10.08
C ARG A 62 12.09 5.79 9.78
N ALA A 63 11.42 4.78 10.30
CA ALA A 63 9.99 4.63 10.08
C ALA A 63 9.32 4.04 11.33
N THR A 64 8.18 4.60 11.73
CA THR A 64 7.41 4.16 12.91
C THR A 64 6.05 3.68 12.48
N ARG A 65 5.63 2.50 12.94
CA ARG A 65 4.35 1.90 12.58
C ARG A 65 3.19 2.76 13.07
N VAL A 66 2.22 3.02 12.19
CA VAL A 66 0.99 3.77 12.52
C VAL A 66 -0.26 2.88 12.47
N THR A 67 -0.32 1.93 11.53
CA THR A 67 -1.37 0.92 11.39
C THR A 67 -0.76 -0.38 10.90
N GLU A 68 -1.54 -1.42 10.57
CA GLU A 68 -0.99 -2.71 10.12
C GLU A 68 -0.15 -2.54 8.84
N ASN A 69 1.13 -2.93 8.89
CA ASN A 69 2.12 -2.81 7.81
C ASN A 69 2.38 -1.39 7.27
N CYS A 70 1.80 -0.34 7.88
CA CYS A 70 1.93 1.05 7.43
C CYS A 70 2.77 1.85 8.42
N TYR A 71 3.75 2.60 7.90
CA TYR A 71 4.76 3.28 8.70
C TYR A 71 4.88 4.74 8.28
N GLN A 72 4.90 5.65 9.27
CA GLN A 72 5.31 7.02 9.08
C GLN A 72 6.83 7.07 8.93
N ALA A 73 7.30 7.45 7.75
CA ALA A 73 8.71 7.50 7.41
C ALA A 73 9.27 8.92 7.51
N GLU A 74 10.55 9.02 7.83
CA GLU A 74 11.33 10.25 7.80
C GLU A 74 12.70 9.99 7.20
N ASN A 75 13.23 10.97 6.46
CA ASN A 75 14.56 10.92 5.86
C ASN A 75 15.52 11.93 6.48
N GLN A 76 16.82 11.60 6.46
CA GLN A 76 17.91 12.47 6.89
C GLN A 76 18.99 12.53 5.80
N TRP A 77 19.41 13.73 5.40
CA TRP A 77 20.50 13.94 4.44
C TRP A 77 21.42 15.08 4.89
N GLY A 78 22.70 15.05 4.50
CA GLY A 78 23.68 16.07 4.90
C GLY A 78 24.51 15.72 6.13
N GLY A 79 24.51 14.45 6.56
CA GLY A 79 25.27 13.94 7.70
C GLY A 79 24.39 13.55 8.88
N ASN A 80 25.00 12.95 9.91
CA ASN A 80 24.28 12.36 11.04
C ASN A 80 23.59 13.39 11.97
N ASP A 81 24.03 14.65 11.92
CA ASP A 81 23.48 15.75 12.72
C ASP A 81 22.42 16.57 11.95
N ALA A 82 22.13 16.21 10.69
CA ALA A 82 21.11 16.90 9.91
C ALA A 82 19.70 16.64 10.46
N PRO A 83 18.76 17.57 10.28
CA PRO A 83 17.38 17.35 10.69
C PRO A 83 16.73 16.19 9.92
N TRP A 84 15.73 15.57 10.56
CA TRP A 84 14.85 14.59 9.93
C TRP A 84 13.68 15.31 9.26
N HIS A 85 13.27 14.80 8.10
CA HIS A 85 12.21 15.38 7.29
C HIS A 85 11.15 14.33 6.98
N ASP A 86 9.88 14.75 6.97
CA ASP A 86 8.76 13.89 6.64
C ASP A 86 8.93 13.23 5.26
N ALA A 87 8.85 11.91 5.23
CA ALA A 87 8.91 11.08 4.03
C ALA A 87 7.56 10.39 3.75
N GLY A 88 6.48 10.80 4.41
CA GLY A 88 5.13 10.26 4.21
C GLY A 88 4.96 8.84 4.75
N LEU A 89 3.90 8.17 4.29
CA LEU A 89 3.58 6.80 4.70
C LEU A 89 4.21 5.78 3.75
N PHE A 90 4.84 4.74 4.29
CA PHE A 90 5.32 3.57 3.56
C PHE A 90 4.49 2.33 3.93
N LEU A 91 4.32 1.41 2.99
CA LEU A 91 3.78 0.06 3.23
C LEU A 91 4.95 -0.93 3.22
N LEU A 92 5.24 -1.50 4.40
CA LEU A 92 6.39 -2.36 4.65
C LEU A 92 5.90 -3.69 5.25
N GLY A 93 5.82 -4.71 4.40
CA GLY A 93 5.25 -6.02 4.73
C GLY A 93 3.78 -6.13 4.33
N ALA A 94 3.23 -7.34 4.43
CA ALA A 94 1.87 -7.65 4.00
C ALA A 94 1.16 -8.69 4.89
N ARG A 95 1.82 -9.25 5.91
CA ARG A 95 1.26 -10.32 6.74
C ARG A 95 0.36 -9.77 7.84
N ASP A 96 -0.52 -10.63 8.35
CA ASP A 96 -1.42 -10.33 9.47
C ASP A 96 -0.75 -10.63 10.81
N GLY A 97 -0.55 -9.62 11.64
CA GLY A 97 -0.05 -9.76 13.01
C GLY A 97 1.39 -10.26 13.11
N GLN A 98 2.15 -10.21 12.01
CA GLN A 98 3.56 -10.55 11.98
C GLN A 98 4.30 -9.51 11.14
N ASN A 99 4.97 -8.57 11.81
CA ASN A 99 5.68 -7.50 11.13
C ASN A 99 6.90 -8.04 10.38
N ALA A 100 7.26 -7.38 9.28
CA ALA A 100 8.62 -7.45 8.79
C ALA A 100 9.58 -6.83 9.82
N VAL A 101 10.82 -7.31 9.87
CA VAL A 101 11.88 -6.83 10.78
C VAL A 101 13.18 -6.50 10.06
N ALA A 102 13.31 -6.84 8.78
CA ALA A 102 14.41 -6.40 7.94
C ALA A 102 14.01 -6.34 6.47
N PHE A 103 14.55 -5.36 5.76
CA PHE A 103 14.51 -5.26 4.31
C PHE A 103 15.91 -4.94 3.81
N ASP A 104 16.37 -5.73 2.84
CA ASP A 104 17.62 -5.50 2.13
C ASP A 104 17.30 -5.64 0.63
N LEU A 105 16.85 -4.55 0.03
CA LEU A 105 16.33 -4.50 -1.34
C LEU A 105 17.16 -3.54 -2.18
N THR A 106 17.44 -3.94 -3.41
CA THR A 106 18.13 -3.12 -4.42
C THR A 106 17.39 -3.13 -5.74
N SER A 107 17.62 -2.10 -6.53
CA SER A 107 17.09 -1.92 -7.87
C SER A 107 18.08 -1.14 -8.73
N LYS A 108 18.16 -1.48 -10.01
CA LYS A 108 18.98 -0.74 -10.97
C LYS A 108 18.32 0.56 -11.43
N ASP A 109 17.00 0.59 -11.48
CA ASP A 109 16.20 1.63 -12.16
C ASP A 109 14.92 2.02 -11.40
N GLY A 110 14.67 1.41 -10.24
CA GLY A 110 13.44 1.56 -9.47
C GLY A 110 12.20 0.87 -10.07
N GLN A 111 12.30 0.21 -11.23
CA GLN A 111 11.18 -0.50 -11.86
C GLN A 111 11.02 -1.91 -11.31
N THR A 112 12.13 -2.57 -11.02
CA THR A 112 12.14 -3.88 -10.36
C THR A 112 13.01 -3.86 -9.13
N VAL A 113 12.54 -4.46 -8.04
CA VAL A 113 13.32 -4.62 -6.80
C VAL A 113 13.66 -6.07 -6.58
N THR A 114 14.86 -6.35 -6.08
CA THR A 114 15.29 -7.70 -5.68
C THR A 114 16.10 -7.64 -4.39
N GLY A 115 16.09 -8.71 -3.62
CA GLY A 115 16.92 -8.81 -2.42
C GLY A 115 16.32 -9.78 -1.42
N THR A 116 16.36 -9.41 -0.15
CA THR A 116 15.79 -10.21 0.93
C THR A 116 14.95 -9.37 1.89
N MET A 117 14.07 -10.06 2.60
CA MET A 117 13.38 -9.51 3.77
C MET A 117 13.28 -10.56 4.86
N THR A 118 13.00 -10.14 6.08
CA THR A 118 12.82 -11.03 7.23
C THR A 118 11.53 -10.66 7.94
N TYR A 119 10.69 -11.64 8.25
CA TYR A 119 9.55 -11.47 9.17
C TYR A 119 9.95 -11.80 10.61
N ALA A 120 9.24 -11.21 11.57
CA ALA A 120 9.52 -11.44 13.00
C ALA A 120 9.50 -12.94 13.33
N GLY A 121 10.60 -13.42 13.95
CA GLY A 121 10.78 -14.82 14.32
C GLY A 121 11.24 -15.76 13.20
N GLU A 122 11.53 -15.25 12.00
CA GLU A 122 11.96 -16.05 10.84
C GLU A 122 13.40 -15.75 10.42
N GLY A 123 13.94 -16.59 9.53
CA GLY A 123 15.14 -16.28 8.75
C GLY A 123 14.83 -15.45 7.50
N PRO A 124 15.86 -14.92 6.81
CA PRO A 124 15.66 -14.16 5.58
C PRO A 124 15.02 -14.99 4.47
N ILE A 125 14.13 -14.36 3.71
CA ILE A 125 13.48 -14.91 2.52
C ILE A 125 13.80 -14.01 1.31
N GLY A 126 13.84 -14.60 0.11
CA GLY A 126 14.06 -13.87 -1.13
C GLY A 126 12.88 -12.94 -1.45
N VAL A 127 13.19 -11.80 -2.06
CA VAL A 127 12.21 -10.82 -2.56
C VAL A 127 12.51 -10.53 -4.02
N LYS A 128 11.47 -10.52 -4.84
CA LYS A 128 11.47 -9.83 -6.13
C LYS A 128 10.16 -9.06 -6.28
N GLY A 129 10.20 -7.91 -6.93
CA GLY A 129 9.02 -7.09 -7.13
C GLY A 129 9.10 -6.30 -8.42
N THR A 130 7.93 -5.98 -8.97
CA THR A 130 7.79 -5.10 -10.13
C THR A 130 6.91 -3.92 -9.75
N LYS A 131 7.26 -2.75 -10.25
CA LYS A 131 6.47 -1.53 -10.04
C LYS A 131 5.04 -1.77 -10.52
N SER A 132 4.10 -1.49 -9.63
CA SER A 132 2.67 -1.58 -9.89
C SER A 132 2.15 -0.25 -10.47
N PRO A 133 1.19 -0.28 -11.40
CA PRO A 133 0.46 0.90 -11.83
C PRO A 133 -0.58 1.38 -10.79
N GLY A 134 -0.75 0.67 -9.68
CA GLY A 134 -1.68 1.07 -8.61
C GLY A 134 -1.28 2.37 -7.94
N LEU A 135 -2.28 3.16 -7.54
CA LEU A 135 -2.08 4.45 -6.90
C LEU A 135 -2.23 4.31 -5.39
N ALA A 136 -1.28 4.84 -4.65
CA ALA A 136 -1.31 4.81 -3.20
C ALA A 136 -1.94 6.09 -2.60
N PHE A 137 -2.79 5.90 -1.60
CA PHE A 137 -3.60 6.91 -0.93
C PHE A 137 -3.37 6.90 0.57
N ASN A 138 -3.27 8.07 1.17
CA ASN A 138 -3.39 8.27 2.61
C ASN A 138 -4.87 8.28 2.96
N ALA A 139 -5.27 7.32 3.78
CA ALA A 139 -6.62 7.21 4.27
C ALA A 139 -6.77 7.90 5.63
N THR A 140 -7.90 8.56 5.82
CA THR A 140 -8.37 8.98 7.14
C THR A 140 -9.82 8.55 7.35
N ASN A 141 -10.16 8.32 8.61
CA ASN A 141 -11.52 7.92 8.99
C ASN A 141 -12.10 8.83 10.08
N GLN A 142 -13.43 8.98 10.07
CA GLN A 142 -14.18 9.75 11.06
C GLN A 142 -15.29 8.89 11.66
N TRP A 143 -15.42 8.88 12.99
CA TRP A 143 -16.49 8.20 13.71
C TRP A 143 -16.99 9.05 14.88
N GLY A 144 -18.24 8.86 15.28
CA GLY A 144 -18.86 9.68 16.34
C GLY A 144 -19.62 10.91 15.85
N GLY A 145 -19.93 10.98 14.55
CA GLY A 145 -20.70 12.08 13.92
C GLY A 145 -19.83 13.05 13.13
N SER A 146 -20.47 13.97 12.40
CA SER A 146 -19.80 14.86 11.43
C SER A 146 -18.84 15.87 12.05
N GLY A 147 -18.97 16.16 13.35
CA GLY A 147 -18.08 17.06 14.10
C GLY A 147 -16.88 16.36 14.76
N ALA A 148 -16.75 15.03 14.64
CA ALA A 148 -15.66 14.29 15.25
C ALA A 148 -14.33 14.50 14.50
N PRO A 149 -13.18 14.35 15.16
CA PRO A 149 -11.89 14.42 14.49
C PRO A 149 -11.70 13.29 13.46
N TRP A 150 -10.84 13.54 12.48
CA TRP A 150 -10.38 12.53 11.55
C TRP A 150 -9.12 11.86 12.09
N HIS A 151 -9.03 10.55 11.91
CA HIS A 151 -7.95 9.71 12.43
C HIS A 151 -7.21 9.00 11.28
N GLN A 152 -5.95 8.65 11.50
CA GLN A 152 -5.14 7.89 10.52
C GLN A 152 -5.81 6.56 10.17
N GLY A 153 -6.10 6.36 8.88
CA GLY A 153 -6.72 5.15 8.29
C GLY A 153 -5.75 4.29 7.49
N GLY A 154 -4.45 4.50 7.68
CA GLY A 154 -3.37 3.80 6.99
C GLY A 154 -3.16 4.23 5.54
N GLN A 155 -2.41 3.41 4.80
CA GLN A 155 -2.17 3.63 3.39
C GLN A 155 -2.85 2.55 2.56
N TRP A 156 -3.57 2.98 1.53
CA TRP A 156 -4.33 2.12 0.62
C TRP A 156 -3.69 2.16 -0.76
N VAL A 157 -3.92 1.13 -1.55
CA VAL A 157 -3.50 1.05 -2.97
C VAL A 157 -4.73 0.70 -3.79
N ILE A 158 -5.10 1.58 -4.71
CA ILE A 158 -6.35 1.50 -5.45
C ILE A 158 -6.07 1.70 -6.94
N GLY A 159 -6.73 0.90 -7.76
CA GLY A 159 -6.60 0.92 -9.21
C GLY A 159 -5.40 0.12 -9.72
N CYS A 160 -5.36 -0.06 -11.03
CA CYS A 160 -4.27 -0.74 -11.75
C CYS A 160 -3.96 -0.09 -13.09
N ARG A 161 -4.46 1.12 -13.33
CA ARG A 161 -4.27 1.86 -14.59
C ARG A 161 -3.54 3.18 -14.28
N PRO A 162 -2.35 3.42 -14.85
CA PRO A 162 -1.49 4.52 -14.43
C PRO A 162 -2.10 5.90 -14.73
N ASP A 163 -2.78 6.04 -15.87
CA ASP A 163 -3.31 7.33 -16.35
C ASP A 163 -4.83 7.45 -16.25
N GLN A 164 -5.46 6.50 -15.54
CA GLN A 164 -6.90 6.44 -15.42
C GLN A 164 -7.27 6.13 -13.96
N PRO A 165 -7.51 7.16 -13.12
CA PRO A 165 -7.78 6.96 -11.71
C PRO A 165 -9.19 6.40 -11.47
N VAL A 166 -9.37 5.75 -10.32
CA VAL A 166 -10.68 5.33 -9.82
C VAL A 166 -11.45 6.55 -9.31
N VAL A 167 -12.72 6.67 -9.71
CA VAL A 167 -13.64 7.77 -9.34
C VAL A 167 -14.88 7.29 -8.59
N GLY A 168 -15.06 5.98 -8.47
CA GLY A 168 -16.15 5.37 -7.71
C GLY A 168 -15.80 3.96 -7.25
N LEU A 169 -16.17 3.61 -6.02
CA LEU A 169 -16.01 2.29 -5.44
C LEU A 169 -17.18 2.01 -4.51
N GLU A 170 -17.98 1.00 -4.87
CA GLU A 170 -19.18 0.58 -4.15
C GLU A 170 -19.13 -0.93 -3.98
N VAL A 171 -18.65 -1.40 -2.83
CA VAL A 171 -18.40 -2.84 -2.58
C VAL A 171 -18.86 -3.25 -1.19
N SER A 172 -19.23 -4.52 -1.05
CA SER A 172 -19.58 -5.15 0.22
C SER A 172 -19.01 -6.56 0.33
N SER A 173 -18.90 -7.05 1.55
CA SER A 173 -18.49 -8.40 1.91
C SER A 173 -19.56 -9.07 2.78
N HIS A 174 -19.75 -10.37 2.58
CA HIS A 174 -20.59 -11.22 3.42
C HIS A 174 -19.77 -12.26 4.21
N ASP A 175 -18.44 -12.19 4.16
CA ASP A 175 -17.52 -13.17 4.72
C ASP A 175 -16.37 -12.53 5.53
N ASN A 176 -16.69 -11.41 6.19
CA ASN A 176 -15.77 -10.62 7.03
C ASN A 176 -14.56 -10.06 6.27
N GLY A 177 -14.75 -9.69 5.01
CA GLY A 177 -13.73 -9.07 4.17
C GLY A 177 -12.77 -10.07 3.52
N LYS A 178 -13.11 -11.36 3.48
CA LYS A 178 -12.32 -12.33 2.69
C LYS A 178 -12.56 -12.11 1.20
N THR A 179 -13.80 -11.81 0.83
CA THR A 179 -14.18 -11.38 -0.51
C THR A 179 -14.96 -10.06 -0.44
N LEU A 180 -14.67 -9.19 -1.41
CA LEU A 180 -15.41 -7.95 -1.65
C LEU A 180 -16.03 -8.05 -3.04
N THR A 181 -17.31 -7.72 -3.16
CA THR A 181 -18.03 -7.71 -4.44
C THR A 181 -18.82 -6.43 -4.60
N GLY A 182 -18.98 -5.97 -5.83
CA GLY A 182 -19.76 -4.77 -6.12
C GLY A 182 -19.38 -4.15 -7.46
N THR A 183 -19.23 -2.83 -7.48
CA THR A 183 -18.86 -2.07 -8.67
C THR A 183 -17.75 -1.06 -8.37
N MET A 184 -17.02 -0.71 -9.42
CA MET A 184 -16.09 0.41 -9.39
C MET A 184 -16.22 1.22 -10.68
N THR A 185 -15.64 2.41 -10.73
CA THR A 185 -15.65 3.26 -11.93
C THR A 185 -14.27 3.88 -12.12
N TYR A 186 -13.69 3.69 -13.30
CA TYR A 186 -12.52 4.45 -13.74
C TYR A 186 -12.95 5.78 -14.37
N LYS A 187 -12.10 6.81 -14.29
CA LYS A 187 -12.39 8.13 -14.86
C LYS A 187 -12.73 8.02 -16.35
N GLY A 188 -13.85 8.64 -16.74
CA GLY A 188 -14.34 8.66 -18.11
C GLY A 188 -15.12 7.41 -18.55
N GLU A 189 -15.36 6.45 -17.65
CA GLU A 189 -16.12 5.23 -17.93
C GLU A 189 -17.46 5.18 -17.16
N GLY A 190 -18.31 4.22 -17.52
CA GLY A 190 -19.42 3.78 -16.68
C GLY A 190 -18.96 2.76 -15.62
N PRO A 191 -19.84 2.39 -14.66
CA PRO A 191 -19.50 1.39 -13.65
C PRO A 191 -19.19 0.02 -14.27
N ILE A 192 -18.16 -0.64 -13.74
CA ILE A 192 -17.78 -2.01 -14.06
C ILE A 192 -17.89 -2.89 -12.81
N GLY A 193 -18.11 -4.18 -12.99
CA GLY A 193 -18.12 -5.15 -11.90
C GLY A 193 -16.78 -5.20 -11.17
N PHE A 194 -16.82 -5.43 -9.87
CA PHE A 194 -15.66 -5.57 -8.99
C PHE A 194 -15.78 -6.86 -8.18
N ARG A 195 -14.72 -7.65 -8.15
CA ARG A 195 -14.49 -8.69 -7.15
C ARG A 195 -13.06 -8.61 -6.67
N GLY A 196 -12.87 -8.59 -5.35
CA GLY A 196 -11.56 -8.70 -4.71
C GLY A 196 -11.53 -9.91 -3.80
N THR A 197 -10.49 -10.74 -3.91
CA THR A 197 -10.23 -11.83 -2.96
C THR A 197 -9.00 -11.49 -2.16
N ARG A 198 -9.13 -11.47 -0.83
CA ARG A 198 -8.04 -11.15 0.09
C ARG A 198 -6.97 -12.24 0.03
N THR A 199 -5.75 -11.87 -0.35
CA THR A 199 -4.60 -12.80 -0.43
C THR A 199 -3.66 -12.67 0.77
N MET A 200 -3.58 -11.47 1.34
CA MET A 200 -2.75 -11.13 2.50
C MET A 200 -3.50 -10.18 3.46
N ALA A 201 -2.82 -9.50 4.39
CA ALA A 201 -3.45 -8.73 5.46
C ALA A 201 -4.51 -7.73 4.97
N ASN A 202 -4.12 -6.76 4.15
CA ASN A 202 -5.09 -5.84 3.54
C ASN A 202 -5.02 -5.93 2.00
N THR A 203 -4.30 -6.93 1.45
CA THR A 203 -4.10 -7.07 -0.01
C THR A 203 -5.19 -7.94 -0.63
N TYR A 204 -5.74 -7.49 -1.76
CA TYR A 204 -6.77 -8.17 -2.52
C TYR A 204 -6.32 -8.32 -3.98
N SER A 205 -6.44 -9.55 -4.48
CA SER A 205 -6.37 -9.81 -5.90
C SER A 205 -7.72 -9.44 -6.52
N VAL A 206 -7.72 -8.41 -7.37
CA VAL A 206 -8.93 -7.83 -7.95
C VAL A 206 -9.14 -8.34 -9.35
N VAL A 207 -10.40 -8.58 -9.70
CA VAL A 207 -10.88 -8.79 -11.07
C VAL A 207 -12.06 -7.87 -11.37
N ASN A 208 -12.19 -7.48 -12.63
CA ASN A 208 -13.26 -6.61 -13.11
C ASN A 208 -14.06 -7.24 -14.25
N GLN A 209 -15.31 -6.81 -14.40
CA GLN A 209 -16.23 -7.26 -15.46
C GLN A 209 -16.85 -6.06 -16.16
N TRP A 210 -16.80 -6.03 -17.49
CA TRP A 210 -17.41 -4.98 -18.31
C TRP A 210 -18.09 -5.60 -19.54
N GLY A 211 -19.10 -4.91 -20.09
CA GLY A 211 -19.86 -5.41 -21.25
C GLY A 211 -21.12 -6.23 -20.91
N GLY A 212 -21.54 -6.24 -19.63
CA GLY A 212 -22.75 -6.93 -19.16
C GLY A 212 -22.46 -8.04 -18.15
N ASN A 213 -23.52 -8.60 -17.55
CA ASN A 213 -23.41 -9.56 -16.45
C ASN A 213 -22.82 -10.92 -16.86
N ASP A 214 -22.91 -11.26 -18.15
CA ASP A 214 -22.39 -12.51 -18.72
C ASP A 214 -20.97 -12.38 -19.30
N ALA A 215 -20.39 -11.17 -19.24
CA ALA A 215 -19.03 -10.95 -19.73
C ALA A 215 -17.99 -11.65 -18.86
N PRO A 216 -16.83 -12.05 -19.41
CA PRO A 216 -15.75 -12.62 -18.61
C PRO A 216 -15.19 -11.62 -17.58
N TRP A 217 -14.60 -12.16 -16.52
CA TRP A 217 -13.84 -11.40 -15.53
C TRP A 217 -12.38 -11.29 -15.98
N HIS A 218 -11.79 -10.12 -15.80
CA HIS A 218 -10.43 -9.80 -16.21
C HIS A 218 -9.57 -9.37 -15.02
N PRO A 219 -8.25 -9.63 -15.01
CA PRO A 219 -7.36 -9.14 -13.95
C PRO A 219 -7.45 -7.63 -13.75
N GLY A 220 -7.64 -7.21 -12.50
CA GLY A 220 -7.79 -5.84 -12.03
C GLY A 220 -6.66 -5.38 -11.10
N GLY A 221 -5.58 -6.17 -11.00
CA GLY A 221 -4.39 -5.88 -10.20
C GLY A 221 -4.51 -6.25 -8.72
N GLU A 222 -3.47 -5.94 -7.96
CA GLU A 222 -3.42 -6.12 -6.51
C GLU A 222 -3.70 -4.79 -5.80
N TRP A 223 -4.66 -4.79 -4.90
CA TRP A 223 -5.12 -3.59 -4.19
C TRP A 223 -4.89 -3.74 -2.69
N VAL A 224 -4.65 -2.64 -1.99
CA VAL A 224 -4.60 -2.60 -0.52
C VAL A 224 -5.81 -1.83 -0.01
N LEU A 225 -6.73 -2.52 0.68
CA LEU A 225 -7.98 -1.98 1.18
C LEU A 225 -8.10 -2.21 2.69
N GLY A 226 -8.11 -1.11 3.45
CA GLY A 226 -8.10 -1.13 4.91
C GLY A 226 -6.70 -1.13 5.51
N CYS A 227 -6.63 -1.05 6.84
CA CYS A 227 -5.38 -0.88 7.57
C CYS A 227 -5.31 -1.66 8.89
N ARG A 228 -6.27 -2.56 9.16
CA ARG A 228 -6.42 -3.23 10.47
C ARG A 228 -5.97 -4.69 10.46
N GLY A 229 -5.56 -5.22 9.31
CA GLY A 229 -5.13 -6.62 9.18
C GLY A 229 -6.28 -7.57 9.45
N LYS A 230 -6.32 -8.21 10.62
CA LYS A 230 -7.30 -9.26 10.96
C LYS A 230 -8.76 -8.81 10.92
N GLN A 231 -9.02 -7.52 11.12
CA GLN A 231 -10.36 -6.95 10.96
C GLN A 231 -10.52 -6.46 9.51
N GLY A 232 -11.15 -7.27 8.67
CA GLY A 232 -11.35 -6.96 7.25
C GLY A 232 -12.34 -5.82 7.00
N VAL A 233 -12.20 -5.17 5.85
CA VAL A 233 -13.20 -4.21 5.34
C VAL A 233 -14.41 -5.00 4.82
N VAL A 234 -15.62 -4.57 5.20
CA VAL A 234 -16.87 -5.24 4.79
C VAL A 234 -17.79 -4.37 3.96
N ALA A 235 -17.57 -3.06 3.91
CA ALA A 235 -18.23 -2.18 2.96
C ALA A 235 -17.37 -0.96 2.65
N ILE A 236 -17.42 -0.49 1.40
CA ILE A 236 -16.90 0.81 0.97
C ILE A 236 -17.93 1.42 0.04
N SER A 237 -18.27 2.68 0.29
CA SER A 237 -19.07 3.52 -0.58
C SER A 237 -18.37 4.86 -0.74
N ALA A 238 -17.64 5.06 -1.84
CA ALA A 238 -16.81 6.23 -2.04
C ALA A 238 -16.83 6.71 -3.49
N LYS A 239 -16.83 8.04 -3.65
CA LYS A 239 -16.80 8.73 -4.95
C LYS A 239 -15.72 9.80 -4.97
N GLY A 240 -15.26 10.15 -6.17
CA GLY A 240 -14.10 11.00 -6.35
C GLY A 240 -14.04 11.75 -7.67
N ASP A 241 -13.04 12.61 -7.76
CA ASP A 241 -12.72 13.45 -8.94
C ASP A 241 -11.49 12.95 -9.72
N GLY A 242 -10.93 11.82 -9.29
CA GLY A 242 -9.72 11.21 -9.81
C GLY A 242 -8.44 11.67 -9.10
N ALA A 243 -8.53 12.67 -8.22
CA ALA A 243 -7.49 12.97 -7.24
C ALA A 243 -7.87 12.41 -5.88
N ASN A 244 -9.08 12.64 -5.39
CA ASN A 244 -9.51 12.19 -4.06
C ASN A 244 -10.71 11.25 -4.16
N LEU A 245 -10.88 10.37 -3.17
CA LEU A 245 -12.10 9.58 -2.96
C LEU A 245 -12.63 9.85 -1.56
N ASN A 246 -13.92 10.17 -1.45
CA ASN A 246 -14.58 10.44 -0.17
C ASN A 246 -15.89 9.66 -0.07
N GLY A 247 -16.27 9.28 1.14
CA GLY A 247 -17.51 8.58 1.40
C GLY A 247 -17.49 7.89 2.75
N THR A 248 -17.92 6.63 2.79
CA THR A 248 -17.95 5.81 4.00
C THR A 248 -17.31 4.44 3.78
N MET A 249 -16.92 3.82 4.88
CA MET A 249 -16.51 2.43 4.91
C MET A 249 -16.98 1.75 6.20
N MET A 250 -16.86 0.43 6.25
CA MET A 250 -17.20 -0.36 7.42
C MET A 250 -16.15 -1.48 7.60
N TYR A 251 -15.67 -1.64 8.82
CA TYR A 251 -14.89 -2.80 9.23
C TYR A 251 -15.80 -3.91 9.79
N ALA A 252 -15.35 -5.16 9.70
CA ALA A 252 -16.10 -6.30 10.21
C ALA A 252 -16.47 -6.11 11.69
N GLY A 253 -17.75 -6.29 12.02
CA GLY A 253 -18.29 -6.14 13.38
C GLY A 253 -18.57 -4.70 13.83
N GLU A 254 -18.44 -3.70 12.95
CA GLU A 254 -18.65 -2.28 13.28
C GLU A 254 -19.77 -1.63 12.48
N GLY A 255 -20.15 -0.40 12.88
CA GLY A 255 -20.98 0.50 12.07
C GLY A 255 -20.15 1.26 11.03
N PRO A 256 -20.82 2.02 10.12
CA PRO A 256 -20.13 2.80 9.10
C PRO A 256 -19.35 3.96 9.71
N ILE A 257 -18.18 4.25 9.14
CA ILE A 257 -17.31 5.38 9.46
C ILE A 257 -17.04 6.20 8.19
N GLY A 258 -16.75 7.49 8.34
CA GLY A 258 -16.31 8.34 7.24
C GLY A 258 -14.99 7.82 6.64
N LEU A 259 -14.82 8.01 5.34
CA LEU A 259 -13.61 7.68 4.59
C LEU A 259 -13.21 8.87 3.72
N ALA A 260 -11.95 9.28 3.84
CA ALA A 260 -11.32 10.21 2.92
C ALA A 260 -9.97 9.62 2.48
N LEU A 261 -9.73 9.65 1.18
CA LEU A 261 -8.53 9.13 0.53
C LEU A 261 -7.90 10.24 -0.30
N VAL A 262 -6.66 10.58 0.02
CA VAL A 262 -5.86 11.58 -0.68
C VAL A 262 -4.59 10.92 -1.24
N PRO A 263 -4.16 11.18 -2.49
CA PRO A 263 -2.99 10.54 -3.06
C PRO A 263 -1.75 10.85 -2.21
N SER A 264 -0.95 9.85 -1.86
CA SER A 264 0.21 10.10 -0.98
C SER A 264 1.46 10.59 -1.73
N VAL A 265 1.31 11.49 -2.70
CA VAL A 265 2.45 12.13 -3.34
C VAL A 265 2.84 13.40 -2.60
N ALA A 266 4.11 13.50 -2.20
CA ALA A 266 4.69 14.79 -1.89
C ALA A 266 4.91 15.54 -3.21
N LYS A 267 4.25 16.69 -3.41
CA LYS A 267 4.71 17.65 -4.43
C LYS A 267 6.09 18.10 -3.99
N VAL A 268 7.13 17.67 -4.70
CA VAL A 268 8.47 18.22 -4.48
C VAL A 268 8.40 19.68 -4.92
N HIS A 269 8.36 20.60 -3.96
CA HIS A 269 8.71 21.98 -4.27
C HIS A 269 10.19 21.93 -4.64
N ALA A 270 10.50 22.12 -5.92
CA ALA A 270 11.86 22.39 -6.35
C ALA A 270 12.31 23.65 -5.58
N THR A 271 13.16 23.46 -4.57
CA THR A 271 13.94 24.57 -4.03
C THR A 271 14.97 24.90 -5.09
N ALA A 272 14.80 26.10 -5.68
CA ALA A 272 15.75 26.73 -6.59
C ALA A 272 17.11 26.95 -5.92
#